data_AF-Q0SX78-F1
#
_entry.id   AF-Q0SX78-F1
#
_cell.length_a   1.000
_cell.length_b   1.000
_cell.length_c   1.000
_cell.angle_alpha   90.00
_cell.angle_beta   90.00
_cell.angle_gamma   90.00
#
_symmetry.space_group_name_H-M   'P 1'
#
loop_
_entity.id
_entity.type
_entity.pdbx_description
1 polymer ?
#
loop_
_entity_poly.entity_id
_entity_poly.type
_entity_poly.pdbx_seq_one_letter_code
_entity_poly.pdbx_strand_id
1 'polypeptide(L)'
;MLFDHLRDEVMRLDAGITQEVLKLYIAFKAETNFVDVVPQKSRLRLSLNMQFHELVDPKGIAKDVTNVGRWGNGDVEIGFSDLAQLPYIMGLIRQAFEKQMESALV
;
A
#
# COMPACT_ATOMS: atom_id res chain seq x y z
N MET A 1 11.44 11.02 8.53
CA MET A 1 10.00 11.25 8.85
C MET A 1 9.21 9.97 8.58
N LEU A 2 7.90 9.89 8.88
CA LEU A 2 7.10 8.65 8.78
C LEU A 2 7.11 8.04 7.36
N PHE A 3 7.01 8.90 6.34
CA PHE A 3 7.11 8.48 4.94
C PHE A 3 8.46 7.87 4.57
N ASP A 4 9.58 8.46 5.04
CA ASP A 4 10.91 7.96 4.68
C ASP A 4 11.12 6.53 5.17
N HIS A 5 10.66 6.19 6.38
CA HIS A 5 10.77 4.83 6.90
C HIS A 5 9.91 3.85 6.11
N LEU A 6 8.69 4.23 5.74
CA LEU A 6 7.83 3.42 4.88
C LEU A 6 8.49 3.19 3.52
N ARG A 7 8.95 4.27 2.87
CA ARG A 7 9.62 4.21 1.58
C ARG A 7 10.80 3.26 1.64
N ASP A 8 11.67 3.42 2.62
CA ASP A 8 12.90 2.63 2.72
C ASP A 8 12.59 1.13 2.91
N GLU A 9 11.55 0.78 3.67
CA GLU A 9 11.10 -0.61 3.81
C GLU A 9 10.44 -1.15 2.52
N VAL A 10 9.61 -0.36 1.84
CA VAL A 10 8.94 -0.78 0.60
C VAL A 10 9.96 -1.00 -0.52
N MET A 11 10.93 -0.09 -0.68
CA MET A 11 12.00 -0.22 -1.68
C MET A 11 12.96 -1.38 -1.38
N ARG A 12 12.97 -1.92 -0.15
CA ARG A 12 13.76 -3.10 0.23
C ARG A 12 13.08 -4.43 -0.13
N LEU A 13 11.79 -4.43 -0.48
CA LEU A 13 11.06 -5.66 -0.77
C LEU A 13 11.61 -6.39 -2.00
N ASP A 14 11.95 -5.64 -3.06
CA ASP A 14 12.50 -6.16 -4.30
C ASP A 14 13.23 -5.05 -5.08
N ALA A 15 14.30 -5.39 -5.81
CA ALA A 15 15.10 -4.43 -6.55
C ALA A 15 14.41 -3.85 -7.80
N GLY A 16 13.37 -4.53 -8.31
CA GLY A 16 12.53 -4.08 -9.42
C GLY A 16 11.48 -3.05 -9.03
N ILE A 17 11.31 -2.77 -7.73
CA ILE A 17 10.32 -1.78 -7.27
C ILE A 17 10.76 -0.37 -7.65
N THR A 18 9.82 0.39 -8.20
CA THR A 18 10.01 1.81 -8.54
C THR A 18 9.06 2.68 -7.74
N GLN A 19 9.48 3.93 -7.53
CA GLN A 19 8.69 4.97 -6.87
C GLN A 19 8.38 6.09 -7.88
N GLU A 20 7.12 6.44 -8.02
CA GLU A 20 6.68 7.56 -8.85
C GLU A 20 5.97 8.61 -7.98
N VAL A 21 6.39 9.88 -8.10
CA VAL A 21 5.75 11.00 -7.39
C VAL A 21 4.77 11.67 -8.34
N LEU A 22 3.48 11.56 -8.04
CA LEU A 22 2.41 12.20 -8.79
C LEU A 22 1.87 13.42 -8.04
N LYS A 23 1.01 14.19 -8.70
CA LYS A 23 0.46 15.44 -8.17
C LYS A 23 -0.23 15.28 -6.80
N LEU A 24 -0.91 14.16 -6.56
CA LEU A 24 -1.73 13.94 -5.37
C LEU A 24 -1.27 12.77 -4.49
N TYR A 25 -0.38 11.92 -4.99
CA TYR A 25 0.04 10.69 -4.32
C TYR A 25 1.39 10.21 -4.83
N ILE A 26 1.98 9.29 -4.09
CA ILE A 26 3.22 8.61 -4.46
C ILE A 26 2.87 7.15 -4.70
N ALA A 27 3.24 6.60 -5.85
CA ALA A 27 3.00 5.21 -6.20
C ALA A 27 4.27 4.40 -6.01
N PHE A 28 4.16 3.24 -5.37
CA PHE A 28 5.16 2.19 -5.47
C PHE A 28 4.66 1.11 -6.42
N LYS A 29 5.52 0.74 -7.36
CA LYS A 29 5.18 -0.14 -8.48
C LYS A 29 6.18 -1.26 -8.59
N ALA A 30 5.68 -2.46 -8.86
CA ALA A 30 6.46 -3.49 -9.52
C ALA A 30 6.07 -3.44 -11.00
N GLU A 31 5.14 -4.27 -11.45
CA GLU A 31 4.57 -4.14 -12.82
C GLU A 31 3.58 -2.99 -12.93
N THR A 32 2.65 -2.91 -11.98
CA THR A 32 1.71 -1.81 -11.80
C THR A 32 1.77 -1.33 -10.34
N ASN A 33 0.94 -0.36 -9.95
CA ASN A 33 0.90 0.11 -8.56
C ASN A 33 0.47 -1.03 -7.65
N PHE A 34 1.21 -1.30 -6.57
CA PHE A 34 0.77 -2.22 -5.51
C PHE A 34 0.46 -1.49 -4.20
N VAL A 35 1.06 -0.32 -3.98
CA VAL A 35 0.67 0.60 -2.91
C VAL A 35 0.78 2.06 -3.36
N ASP A 36 -0.30 2.79 -3.14
CA ASP A 36 -0.36 4.25 -3.32
C ASP A 36 -0.37 4.95 -1.95
N VAL A 37 0.47 5.98 -1.79
CA VAL A 37 0.60 6.76 -0.56
C VAL A 37 0.08 8.17 -0.79
N VAL A 38 -0.97 8.55 -0.07
CA VAL A 38 -1.54 9.90 -0.07
C VAL A 38 -1.16 10.59 1.24
N PRO A 39 -0.29 11.61 1.22
CA PRO A 39 -0.03 12.44 2.39
C PRO A 39 -1.29 13.17 2.83
N GLN A 40 -1.63 13.09 4.12
CA GLN A 40 -2.69 13.88 4.74
C GLN A 40 -2.12 14.73 5.87
N LYS A 41 -2.92 15.68 6.38
CA LYS A 41 -2.50 16.60 7.45
C LYS A 41 -1.96 15.90 8.70
N SER A 42 -2.48 14.73 9.06
CA SER A 42 -2.16 14.03 10.32
C SER A 42 -1.66 12.60 10.16
N ARG A 43 -1.64 12.06 8.94
CA ARG A 43 -1.29 10.66 8.66
C ARG A 43 -0.97 10.45 7.19
N LEU A 44 -0.42 9.28 6.86
CA LEU A 44 -0.40 8.77 5.50
C LEU A 44 -1.63 7.89 5.29
N ARG A 45 -2.30 8.04 4.15
CA ARG A 45 -3.35 7.11 3.72
C ARG A 45 -2.77 6.22 2.63
N LEU A 46 -2.79 4.92 2.88
CA LEU A 46 -2.30 3.90 1.97
C LEU A 46 -3.49 3.28 1.24
N SER A 47 -3.38 3.09 -0.06
CA SER A 47 -4.31 2.27 -0.84
C SER A 47 -3.54 1.06 -1.36
N LEU A 48 -3.95 -0.15 -1.00
CA LEU A 48 -3.30 -1.37 -1.50
C LEU A 48 -4.07 -1.88 -2.72
N ASN A 49 -3.35 -2.17 -3.80
CA ASN A 49 -3.95 -2.62 -5.05
C ASN A 49 -4.23 -4.14 -5.02
N MET A 50 -5.22 -4.54 -4.23
CA MET A 50 -5.74 -5.92 -4.15
C MET A 50 -7.21 -5.90 -3.71
N GLN A 51 -7.90 -7.03 -3.85
CA GLN A 51 -9.28 -7.17 -3.39
C GLN A 51 -9.31 -7.24 -1.85
N PHE A 52 -10.29 -6.58 -1.23
CA PHE A 52 -10.36 -6.48 0.23
C PHE A 52 -10.46 -7.86 0.92
N HIS A 53 -11.23 -8.78 0.34
CA HIS A 53 -11.44 -10.12 0.91
C HIS A 53 -10.23 -11.04 0.79
N GLU A 54 -9.23 -10.69 -0.03
CA GLU A 54 -7.97 -11.43 -0.14
C GLU A 54 -6.96 -11.00 0.92
N LEU A 55 -7.16 -9.84 1.55
CA LEU A 55 -6.26 -9.31 2.55
C LEU A 55 -6.44 -10.04 3.89
N VAL A 56 -5.34 -10.58 4.41
CA VAL A 56 -5.27 -11.13 5.76
C VAL A 56 -4.87 -10.02 6.74
N ASP A 57 -5.87 -9.44 7.40
CA ASP A 57 -5.72 -8.35 8.38
C ASP A 57 -6.32 -8.73 9.76
N PRO A 58 -5.61 -9.51 10.59
CA PRO A 58 -6.12 -9.94 11.90
C PRO A 58 -6.37 -8.80 12.90
N LYS A 59 -5.78 -7.62 12.68
CA LYS A 59 -6.03 -6.43 13.52
C LYS A 59 -7.22 -5.58 13.02
N GLY A 60 -7.77 -5.86 11.85
CA GLY A 60 -8.92 -5.16 11.29
C GLY A 60 -8.72 -3.65 11.14
N ILE A 61 -7.51 -3.20 10.82
CA ILE A 61 -7.20 -1.78 10.63
C ILE A 61 -7.47 -1.30 9.20
N ALA A 62 -7.54 -2.23 8.26
CA ALA A 62 -7.88 -1.97 6.88
C ALA A 62 -9.38 -1.70 6.74
N LYS A 63 -9.72 -0.84 5.78
CA LYS A 63 -11.10 -0.53 5.43
C LYS A 63 -11.42 -1.11 4.07
N ASP A 64 -12.61 -1.68 3.95
CA ASP A 64 -13.21 -2.03 2.67
C ASP A 64 -13.70 -0.76 1.98
N VAL A 65 -13.33 -0.66 0.73
CA VAL A 65 -13.20 0.55 -0.04
C VAL A 65 -13.76 0.36 -1.46
N THR A 66 -14.13 -0.88 -1.84
CA THR A 66 -14.61 -1.30 -3.17
C THR A 66 -15.76 -0.45 -3.69
N ASN A 67 -16.78 -0.17 -2.86
CA ASN A 67 -18.03 0.47 -3.32
C ASN A 67 -18.12 1.97 -2.99
N VAL A 68 -17.00 2.62 -2.68
CA VAL A 68 -17.00 4.00 -2.17
C VAL A 68 -16.95 5.05 -3.30
N GLY A 69 -16.86 4.65 -4.57
CA GLY A 69 -16.93 5.57 -5.72
C GLY A 69 -15.74 6.54 -5.78
N ARG A 70 -14.53 6.03 -5.57
CA ARG A 70 -13.29 6.81 -5.47
C ARG A 70 -12.42 6.63 -6.71
N TRP A 71 -11.63 7.66 -7.03
CA TRP A 71 -10.50 7.52 -7.93
C TRP A 71 -9.32 6.92 -7.15
N GLY A 72 -8.89 5.72 -7.50
CA GLY A 72 -7.77 5.04 -6.86
C GLY A 72 -7.64 3.58 -7.30
N ASN A 73 -6.50 2.97 -6.98
CA ASN A 73 -6.25 1.55 -7.21
C ASN A 73 -6.60 0.73 -5.97
N GLY A 74 -7.22 -0.43 -6.19
CA GLY A 74 -7.52 -1.41 -5.16
C GLY A 74 -8.70 -1.10 -4.24
N ASP A 75 -9.00 -2.11 -3.43
CA ASP A 75 -10.18 -2.17 -2.57
C ASP A 75 -9.85 -2.02 -1.08
N VAL A 76 -8.59 -1.72 -0.75
CA VAL A 76 -8.07 -1.68 0.62
C VAL A 76 -7.54 -0.29 0.95
N GLU A 77 -8.01 0.31 2.04
CA GLU A 77 -7.43 1.55 2.59
C GLU A 77 -6.90 1.35 4.02
N ILE A 78 -5.71 1.89 4.29
CA ILE A 78 -5.07 1.83 5.61
C ILE A 78 -4.63 3.24 6.02
N GLY A 79 -4.88 3.61 7.28
CA GLY A 79 -4.33 4.81 7.89
C GLY A 79 -3.03 4.52 8.63
N PHE A 80 -1.95 5.23 8.29
CA PHE A 80 -0.64 5.09 8.90
C PHE A 80 -0.21 6.40 9.57
N SER A 81 -0.13 6.41 10.90
CA SER A 81 0.13 7.63 11.68
C SER A 81 1.27 7.50 12.69
N ASP A 82 1.69 6.29 13.01
CA ASP A 82 2.72 6.03 14.02
C ASP A 82 3.72 4.99 13.53
N LEU A 83 5.02 5.26 13.68
CA LEU A 83 6.09 4.37 13.25
C LEU A 83 6.01 2.97 13.89
N ALA A 84 5.43 2.84 15.10
CA ALA A 84 5.19 1.55 15.74
C ALA A 84 4.25 0.64 14.93
N GLN A 85 3.44 1.20 14.02
CA GLN A 85 2.57 0.45 13.12
C GLN A 85 3.31 -0.13 11.91
N LEU A 86 4.52 0.38 11.61
CA LEU A 86 5.27 0.05 10.39
C LEU A 86 5.46 -1.46 10.18
N PRO A 87 5.89 -2.27 11.18
CA PRO A 87 6.08 -3.71 10.97
C PRO A 87 4.78 -4.41 10.52
N TYR A 88 3.65 -3.99 11.07
CA TYR A 88 2.35 -4.57 10.73
C TYR A 88 1.89 -4.13 9.33
N ILE A 89 2.03 -2.83 9.04
CA ILE A 89 1.67 -2.26 7.74
C ILE A 89 2.51 -2.85 6.61
N MET A 90 3.81 -3.08 6.84
CA MET A 90 4.66 -3.76 5.87
C MET A 90 4.19 -5.19 5.58
N GLY A 91 3.61 -5.89 6.55
CA GLY A 91 2.97 -7.19 6.34
C GLY A 91 1.76 -7.11 5.41
N LEU A 92 0.95 -6.05 5.50
CA LEU A 92 -0.19 -5.84 4.61
C LEU A 92 0.26 -5.42 3.20
N ILE A 93 1.25 -4.52 3.09
CA ILE A 93 1.81 -4.09 1.79
C ILE A 93 2.45 -5.28 1.06
N ARG A 94 3.16 -6.14 1.79
CA ARG A 94 3.79 -7.33 1.21
C ARG A 94 2.77 -8.25 0.54
N GLN A 95 1.59 -8.44 1.13
CA GLN A 95 0.52 -9.24 0.50
C GLN A 95 0.08 -8.67 -0.85
N ALA A 96 -0.05 -7.33 -0.96
CA ALA A 96 -0.40 -6.69 -2.23
C ALA A 96 0.70 -6.83 -3.29
N PHE A 97 1.97 -6.71 -2.88
CA PHE A 97 3.12 -6.94 -3.76
C PHE A 97 3.18 -8.39 -4.24
N GLU A 98 3.10 -9.37 -3.32
CA GLU A 98 3.15 -10.80 -3.64
C GLU A 98 2.00 -11.21 -4.56
N LYS A 99 0.77 -10.73 -4.29
CA LYS A 99 -0.40 -10.98 -5.14
C LYS A 99 -0.19 -10.55 -6.58
N GLN A 100 0.44 -9.38 -6.78
CA GLN A 100 0.76 -8.88 -8.11
C GLN A 100 1.81 -9.76 -8.79
N MET A 101 2.86 -10.16 -8.08
CA MET A 101 3.92 -11.02 -8.62
C MET A 101 3.43 -12.44 -8.94
N GLU A 102 2.50 -13.00 -8.17
CA GLU A 102 1.84 -14.26 -8.50
C GLU A 102 0.99 -14.16 -9.78
N SER A 103 0.28 -13.04 -9.94
CA SER A 103 -0.56 -12.79 -11.12
C SER A 103 0.25 -12.55 -12.40
N ALA A 104 1.50 -12.09 -12.27
CA ALA A 104 2.44 -11.85 -13.38
C ALA A 104 3.04 -13.13 -13.98
N LEU A 105 2.99 -14.25 -13.25
CA LEU A 105 3.56 -15.54 -13.66
C LEU A 105 2.59 -16.39 -14.51
N VAL A 106 1.45 -15.84 -14.90
CA VAL A 106 0.36 -16.53 -15.62
C VAL A 106 0.20 -15.98 -17.03
#